data_AF-A0A941EIP5-F1
#
_entry.id   AF-A0A941EIP5-F1
#
_cell.length_a   1.000
_cell.length_b   1.000
_cell.length_c   1.000
_cell.angle_alpha   90.00
_cell.angle_beta   90.00
_cell.angle_gamma   90.00
#
_symmetry.space_group_name_H-M   'P 1'
#
loop_
_entity.id
_entity.type
_entity.pdbx_description
1 polymer ?
#
loop_
_entity_poly.entity_id
_entity_poly.type
_entity_poly.pdbx_seq_one_letter_code
_entity_poly.pdbx_strand_id
1 'polypeptide(L)'
;VYASLSDAISIRTLFIYGVILIIIGSIIGYIFQHQFALLLVGRIIQTAGLAAAETLYVIYVAKYLSKEDQKTYLGLSTSSYSLSLVIGTLSGGFISTYLHWTNMFLIALIVVFTLPFLFKLLPKENNTNKAHLDFVGLILVATIATTVMLFITNFNWLYMIGALIAIIVFALYIKNAQRPLVNKSFFQNKRYASFLFIVFV
;
A
#
# COMPACT_ATOMS: atom_id res chain seq x y z
N VAL A 1 -2.43 -6.48 1.79
CA VAL A 1 -1.37 -7.01 2.68
C VAL A 1 -1.52 -6.45 4.10
N TYR A 2 -1.36 -5.14 4.31
CA TYR A 2 -1.41 -4.54 5.66
C TYR A 2 -2.74 -4.76 6.40
N ALA A 3 -3.87 -4.76 5.69
CA ALA A 3 -5.15 -5.12 6.28
C ALA A 3 -5.11 -6.52 6.92
N SER A 4 -4.72 -7.55 6.16
CA SER A 4 -4.58 -8.92 6.66
C SER A 4 -3.51 -9.07 7.74
N LEU A 5 -2.42 -8.29 7.67
CA LEU A 5 -1.38 -8.27 8.71
C LEU A 5 -1.90 -7.63 10.01
N SER A 6 -2.77 -6.62 9.93
CA SER A 6 -3.30 -5.92 11.09
C SER A 6 -4.23 -6.78 11.96
N ASP A 7 -4.74 -7.88 11.41
CA ASP A 7 -5.51 -8.88 12.15
C ASP A 7 -4.61 -9.70 13.10
N ALA A 8 -3.31 -9.84 12.79
CA ALA A 8 -2.33 -10.57 13.63
C ALA A 8 -1.39 -9.65 14.41
N ILE A 9 -0.96 -8.55 13.80
CA ILE A 9 0.10 -7.68 14.31
C ILE A 9 -0.54 -6.36 14.71
N SER A 10 -0.11 -5.79 15.84
CA SER A 10 -0.63 -4.50 16.29
C SER A 10 -0.43 -3.42 15.22
N ILE A 11 -1.42 -2.53 15.09
CA ILE A 11 -1.39 -1.43 14.14
C ILE A 11 -0.15 -0.54 14.37
N ARG A 12 0.17 -0.29 15.64
CA ARG A 12 1.39 0.43 16.06
C ARG A 12 2.66 -0.20 15.49
N THR A 13 2.83 -1.51 15.68
CA THR A 13 4.01 -2.23 15.21
C THR A 13 4.12 -2.16 13.69
N LEU A 14 3.01 -2.32 12.97
CA LEU A 14 2.99 -2.22 11.51
C LEU A 14 3.33 -0.81 11.01
N PHE A 15 2.86 0.25 11.66
CA PHE A 15 3.26 1.63 11.34
C PHE A 15 4.76 1.83 11.52
N ILE A 16 5.32 1.37 12.64
CA ILE A 16 6.78 1.49 12.90
C ILE A 16 7.58 0.77 11.83
N TYR A 17 7.21 -0.47 11.48
CA TYR A 17 7.86 -1.20 10.40
C TYR A 17 7.70 -0.50 9.06
N GLY A 18 6.52 0.06 8.75
CA GLY A 18 6.30 0.85 7.55
C GLY A 18 7.27 2.04 7.45
N VAL A 19 7.42 2.79 8.54
CA VAL A 19 8.37 3.92 8.62
C VAL A 19 9.82 3.45 8.44
N ILE A 20 10.21 2.34 9.07
CA ILE A 20 11.55 1.75 8.91
C ILE A 20 11.80 1.35 7.46
N LEU A 21 10.82 0.73 6.79
CA LEU A 21 10.92 0.35 5.37
C LEU A 21 11.07 1.58 4.47
N ILE A 22 10.33 2.66 4.73
CA ILE A 22 10.51 3.93 4.00
C ILE A 22 11.94 4.41 4.14
N ILE A 23 12.48 4.44 5.36
CA ILE A 23 13.84 4.91 5.64
C ILE A 23 14.88 4.04 4.93
N ILE A 24 14.81 2.71 5.09
CA ILE A 24 15.77 1.79 4.48
C ILE A 24 15.69 1.87 2.95
N GLY A 25 14.49 1.82 2.39
CA GLY A 25 14.28 1.92 0.94
C GLY A 25 14.77 3.24 0.36
N SER A 26 14.56 4.35 1.08
CA SER A 26 15.11 5.66 0.73
C SER A 26 16.64 5.69 0.73
N ILE A 27 17.27 5.15 1.76
CA ILE A 27 18.75 5.10 1.86
C ILE A 27 19.33 4.26 0.73
N ILE A 28 18.77 3.07 0.47
CA ILE A 28 19.19 2.21 -0.63
C ILE A 28 19.02 2.92 -1.97
N GLY A 29 17.84 3.52 -2.22
CA GLY A 29 17.55 4.23 -3.47
C GLY A 29 18.48 5.43 -3.72
N TYR A 30 18.88 6.13 -2.67
CA TYR A 30 19.81 7.25 -2.77
C TYR A 30 21.26 6.80 -2.99
N ILE A 31 21.77 5.86 -2.18
CA ILE A 31 23.16 5.38 -2.27
C ILE A 31 23.42 4.66 -3.59
N PHE A 32 22.50 3.79 -4.01
CA PHE A 32 22.65 2.97 -5.20
C PHE A 32 21.95 3.57 -6.43
N GLN A 33 21.82 4.90 -6.47
CA GLN A 33 21.14 5.63 -7.54
C GLN A 33 21.68 5.37 -8.96
N HIS A 34 22.92 4.88 -9.09
CA HIS A 34 23.54 4.56 -10.39
C HIS A 34 23.35 3.09 -10.81
N GLN A 35 22.81 2.23 -9.94
CA GLN A 35 22.57 0.82 -10.23
C GLN A 35 21.06 0.56 -10.28
N PHE A 36 20.50 0.48 -11.48
CA PHE A 36 19.05 0.37 -11.68
C PHE A 36 18.40 -0.75 -10.85
N ALA A 37 19.01 -1.93 -10.80
CA ALA A 37 18.47 -3.05 -10.03
C ALA A 37 18.37 -2.77 -8.53
N LEU A 38 19.41 -2.19 -7.92
CA LEU A 38 19.40 -1.86 -6.48
C LEU A 38 18.50 -0.67 -6.18
N LEU A 39 18.45 0.31 -7.08
CA LEU A 39 17.51 1.43 -6.99
C LEU A 39 16.06 0.94 -7.02
N LEU A 40 15.74 -0.01 -7.92
CA LEU A 40 14.43 -0.63 -7.99
C LEU A 40 14.10 -1.40 -6.70
N VAL A 41 15.06 -2.15 -6.14
CA VAL A 41 14.89 -2.81 -4.84
C VAL A 41 14.59 -1.78 -3.74
N GLY A 42 15.33 -0.68 -3.69
CA GLY A 42 15.07 0.43 -2.76
C GLY A 42 13.66 1.00 -2.91
N ARG A 43 13.18 1.17 -4.16
CA ARG A 43 11.81 1.61 -4.47
C ARG A 43 10.76 0.61 -4.00
N ILE A 44 10.97 -0.69 -4.20
CA ILE A 44 10.04 -1.74 -3.74
C ILE A 44 9.93 -1.72 -2.22
N ILE A 45 11.07 -1.63 -1.51
CA ILE A 45 11.10 -1.54 -0.05
C ILE A 45 10.40 -0.27 0.44
N GLN A 46 10.71 0.88 -0.17
CA GLN A 46 10.13 2.17 0.20
C GLN A 46 8.60 2.19 -0.01
N THR A 47 8.13 1.70 -1.17
CA THR A 47 6.70 1.66 -1.52
C THR A 47 5.93 0.69 -0.65
N ALA A 48 6.52 -0.44 -0.26
CA ALA A 48 5.94 -1.32 0.76
C ALA A 48 5.69 -0.55 2.06
N GLY A 49 6.66 0.23 2.53
CA GLY A 49 6.48 1.06 3.73
C GLY A 49 5.42 2.15 3.58
N LEU A 50 5.34 2.83 2.44
CA LEU A 50 4.33 3.86 2.15
C LEU A 50 2.90 3.30 2.20
N ALA A 51 2.68 2.10 1.67
CA ALA A 51 1.37 1.45 1.66
C ALA A 51 0.82 1.14 3.07
N ALA A 52 1.71 1.04 4.07
CA ALA A 52 1.33 0.87 5.46
C ALA A 52 0.53 2.06 5.97
N ALA A 53 1.00 3.29 5.68
CA ALA A 53 0.47 4.50 6.29
C ALA A 53 -1.02 4.71 5.96
N GLU A 54 -1.38 4.59 4.67
CA GLU A 54 -2.74 4.78 4.21
C GLU A 54 -3.69 3.69 4.73
N THR A 55 -3.30 2.42 4.56
CA THR A 55 -4.15 1.28 4.95
C THR A 55 -4.37 1.25 6.46
N LEU A 56 -3.30 1.38 7.24
CA LEU A 56 -3.38 1.27 8.70
C LEU A 56 -4.09 2.48 9.33
N TYR A 57 -4.02 3.65 8.71
CA TYR A 57 -4.75 4.83 9.18
C TYR A 57 -6.27 4.61 9.11
N VAL A 58 -6.77 4.12 7.96
CA VAL A 58 -8.20 3.82 7.79
C VAL A 58 -8.66 2.77 8.80
N ILE A 59 -7.86 1.72 9.00
CA ILE A 59 -8.17 0.66 9.98
C ILE A 59 -8.17 1.22 11.40
N TYR A 60 -7.20 2.07 11.75
CA TYR A 60 -7.13 2.72 13.06
C TYR A 60 -8.36 3.58 13.34
N VAL A 61 -8.74 4.45 12.39
CA VAL A 61 -9.92 5.31 12.50
C VAL A 61 -11.20 4.46 12.65
N ALA A 62 -11.35 3.41 11.85
CA ALA A 62 -12.51 2.53 11.91
C ALA A 62 -12.60 1.73 13.23
N LYS A 63 -11.45 1.36 13.83
CA LYS A 63 -11.37 0.54 15.04
C LYS A 63 -11.46 1.34 16.34
N TYR A 64 -10.89 2.53 16.38
CA TYR A 64 -10.70 3.29 17.61
C TYR A 64 -11.57 4.54 17.74
N LEU A 65 -12.12 5.06 16.65
CA LEU A 65 -12.92 6.28 16.68
C LEU A 65 -14.41 6.00 16.56
N SER A 66 -15.21 6.88 17.15
CA SER A 66 -16.67 6.84 17.05
C SER A 66 -17.12 7.02 15.60
N LYS A 67 -18.30 6.50 15.24
CA LYS A 67 -18.85 6.64 13.86
C LYS A 67 -19.02 8.10 13.43
N GLU A 68 -19.25 8.99 14.38
CA GLU A 68 -19.39 10.43 14.14
C GLU A 68 -18.02 11.04 13.78
N ASP A 69 -16.98 10.70 14.54
CA ASP A 69 -15.62 11.18 14.31
C ASP A 69 -15.00 10.61 13.04
N GLN A 70 -15.32 9.37 12.67
CA GLN A 70 -14.75 8.69 11.50
C GLN A 70 -14.86 9.53 10.22
N LYS A 71 -16.00 10.19 10.00
CA LYS A 71 -16.18 11.05 8.82
C LYS A 71 -15.21 12.23 8.82
N THR A 72 -15.04 12.87 9.97
CA THR A 72 -14.13 14.02 10.13
C THR A 72 -12.68 13.62 9.92
N TYR A 73 -12.22 12.55 10.57
CA TYR A 73 -10.82 12.12 10.46
C TYR A 73 -10.49 11.55 9.08
N LEU A 74 -11.36 10.74 8.48
CA LEU A 74 -11.17 10.28 7.10
C LEU A 74 -11.19 11.45 6.12
N GLY A 75 -12.07 12.44 6.33
CA GLY A 75 -12.09 13.68 5.54
C GLY A 75 -10.79 14.48 5.65
N LEU A 76 -10.27 14.66 6.88
CA LEU A 76 -8.98 15.32 7.13
C LEU A 76 -7.82 14.56 6.47
N SER A 77 -7.85 13.23 6.48
CA SER A 77 -6.86 12.40 5.81
C SER A 77 -6.87 12.62 4.29
N THR A 78 -8.05 12.59 3.66
CA THR A 78 -8.20 12.83 2.23
C THR A 78 -7.75 14.25 1.84
N SER A 79 -8.10 15.26 2.64
CA SER A 79 -7.64 16.64 2.44
C SER A 79 -6.12 16.77 2.57
N SER A 80 -5.54 16.11 3.57
CA SER A 80 -4.09 16.08 3.79
C SER A 80 -3.35 15.38 2.65
N TYR A 81 -3.90 14.28 2.13
CA TYR A 81 -3.38 13.58 0.96
C TYR A 81 -3.45 14.46 -0.30
N SER A 82 -4.57 15.15 -0.52
CA SER A 82 -4.72 16.04 -1.68
C SER A 82 -3.73 17.20 -1.62
N LEU A 83 -3.54 17.79 -0.44
CA LEU A 83 -2.56 18.86 -0.23
C LEU A 83 -1.12 18.35 -0.43
N SER A 84 -0.80 17.17 0.10
CA SER A 84 0.54 16.59 -0.06
C SER A 84 0.85 16.23 -1.51
N LEU A 85 -0.16 15.85 -2.31
CA LEU A 85 -0.01 15.61 -3.74
C LEU A 85 0.38 16.88 -4.51
N VAL A 86 -0.26 18.02 -4.20
CA VAL A 86 0.09 19.32 -4.80
C VAL A 86 1.52 19.72 -4.41
N ILE A 87 1.85 19.65 -3.11
CA ILE A 87 3.19 19.96 -2.61
C ILE A 87 4.21 19.03 -3.24
N GLY A 88 3.92 17.73 -3.33
CA GLY A 88 4.79 16.71 -3.92
C GLY A 88 5.06 16.94 -5.40
N THR A 89 4.04 17.35 -6.16
CA THR A 89 4.18 17.65 -7.59
C THR A 89 5.03 18.90 -7.82
N LEU A 90 4.77 19.98 -7.09
CA LEU A 90 5.54 21.23 -7.19
C LEU A 90 6.99 21.04 -6.73
N SER A 91 7.19 20.43 -5.56
CA SER A 91 8.53 20.14 -5.04
C SER A 91 9.26 19.16 -5.94
N GLY A 92 8.58 18.16 -6.50
CA GLY A 92 9.19 17.20 -7.39
C GLY A 92 9.71 17.82 -8.69
N GLY A 93 8.93 18.71 -9.31
CA GLY A 93 9.38 19.48 -10.47
C GLY A 93 10.56 20.39 -10.14
N PHE A 94 10.52 21.11 -9.01
CA PHE A 94 11.61 21.96 -8.54
C PHE A 94 12.89 21.15 -8.29
N ILE A 95 12.80 20.05 -7.55
CA ILE A 95 13.94 19.17 -7.24
C ILE A 95 14.51 18.58 -8.52
N SER A 96 13.69 18.14 -9.46
CA SER A 96 14.20 17.58 -10.71
C SER A 96 14.84 18.62 -11.63
N THR A 97 14.49 19.91 -11.49
CA THR A 97 15.00 20.99 -12.35
C THR A 97 16.27 21.62 -11.79
N TYR A 98 16.30 21.89 -10.49
CA TYR A 98 17.39 22.64 -9.84
C TYR A 98 18.33 21.76 -9.00
N LEU A 99 17.89 20.57 -8.61
CA LEU A 99 18.66 19.61 -7.83
C LEU A 99 18.78 18.29 -8.60
N HIS A 100 19.54 17.33 -8.06
CA HIS A 100 19.50 15.98 -8.59
C HIS A 100 18.20 15.28 -8.14
N TRP A 101 17.50 14.60 -9.06
CA TRP A 101 16.18 13.96 -8.80
C TRP A 101 16.20 12.97 -7.63
N THR A 102 17.36 12.38 -7.34
CA THR A 102 17.55 11.40 -6.28
C THR A 102 17.41 12.00 -4.89
N ASN A 103 17.49 13.32 -4.75
CA ASN A 103 17.21 14.01 -3.49
C ASN A 103 15.76 13.81 -3.01
N MET A 104 14.84 13.39 -3.88
CA MET A 104 13.50 12.94 -3.47
C MET A 104 13.54 11.80 -2.43
N PHE A 105 14.53 10.90 -2.52
CA PHE A 105 14.71 9.84 -1.53
C PHE A 105 15.07 10.39 -0.15
N LEU A 106 15.84 11.48 -0.08
CA LEU A 106 16.23 12.10 1.18
C LEU A 106 15.05 12.80 1.87
N ILE A 107 14.17 13.45 1.10
CA ILE A 107 12.98 14.12 1.66
C ILE A 107 12.06 13.11 2.35
N ALA A 108 11.94 11.90 1.79
CA ALA A 108 11.17 10.85 2.42
C ALA A 108 11.69 10.46 3.81
N LEU A 109 12.95 10.74 4.16
CA LEU A 109 13.52 10.47 5.49
C LEU A 109 12.93 11.35 6.60
N ILE A 110 12.27 12.46 6.26
CA ILE A 110 11.55 13.31 7.23
C ILE A 110 10.51 12.50 8.02
N VAL A 111 10.02 11.38 7.46
CA VAL A 111 9.12 10.45 8.15
C VAL A 111 9.70 9.93 9.48
N VAL A 112 11.02 9.95 9.68
CA VAL A 112 11.65 9.52 10.94
C VAL A 112 11.13 10.31 12.14
N PHE A 113 10.77 11.59 11.95
CA PHE A 113 10.24 12.43 13.01
C PHE A 113 8.85 11.99 13.48
N THR A 114 8.18 11.10 12.75
CA THR A 114 6.90 10.52 13.18
C THR A 114 7.08 9.41 14.23
N LEU A 115 8.25 8.75 14.29
CA LEU A 115 8.48 7.60 15.18
C LEU A 115 8.18 7.92 16.66
N PRO A 116 8.68 9.02 17.26
CA PRO A 116 8.38 9.33 18.66
C PRO A 116 6.87 9.45 18.94
N PHE A 117 6.12 10.04 18.01
CA PHE A 117 4.67 10.17 18.11
C PHE A 117 3.97 8.82 17.99
N LEU A 118 4.42 7.94 17.10
CA LEU A 118 3.90 6.57 16.99
C LEU A 118 4.15 5.77 18.28
N PHE A 119 5.32 5.93 18.92
CA PHE A 119 5.60 5.26 20.19
C PHE A 119 4.77 5.79 21.36
N LYS A 120 4.45 7.09 21.36
CA LYS A 120 3.74 7.77 22.46
C LYS A 120 2.22 7.72 22.34
N LEU A 121 1.69 7.87 21.12
CA LEU A 121 0.25 8.07 20.89
C LEU A 121 -0.48 6.78 20.52
N LEU A 122 0.18 5.82 19.87
CA LEU A 122 -0.50 4.58 19.49
C LEU A 122 -0.49 3.56 20.63
N PRO A 123 -1.64 2.95 20.95
CA PRO A 123 -1.73 1.92 21.97
C PRO A 123 -0.91 0.69 21.56
N LYS A 124 -0.32 0.02 22.55
CA LYS A 124 0.39 -1.24 22.33
C LYS A 124 -0.63 -2.37 22.44
N GLU A 125 -1.02 -2.95 21.32
CA GLU A 125 -1.94 -4.10 21.32
C GLU A 125 -1.14 -5.40 21.43
N ASN A 126 -1.54 -6.27 22.36
CA ASN A 126 -1.06 -7.64 22.41
C ASN A 126 -2.02 -8.52 21.62
N ASN A 127 -1.92 -8.50 20.29
CA ASN A 127 -2.67 -9.45 19.47
C ASN A 127 -2.02 -10.83 19.59
N THR A 128 -2.70 -11.74 20.29
CA THR A 128 -2.31 -13.15 20.47
C THR A 128 -2.94 -14.08 19.42
N ASN A 129 -3.72 -13.53 18.48
CA ASN A 129 -4.38 -14.33 17.46
C ASN A 129 -3.42 -14.74 16.34
N LYS A 130 -3.39 -16.04 16.06
CA LYS A 130 -2.75 -16.61 14.87
C LYS A 130 -3.57 -16.21 13.63
N ALA A 131 -3.37 -15.00 13.11
CA ALA A 131 -3.98 -14.64 11.83
C ALA A 131 -3.36 -15.49 10.71
N HIS A 132 -4.20 -15.86 9.74
CA HIS A 132 -3.79 -16.61 8.57
C HIS A 132 -3.60 -15.63 7.42
N LEU A 133 -2.38 -15.55 6.89
CA LEU A 133 -2.08 -14.70 5.76
C LEU A 133 -2.09 -15.54 4.49
N ASP A 134 -3.05 -15.25 3.61
CA ASP A 134 -3.20 -15.91 2.31
C ASP A 134 -2.12 -15.43 1.34
N PHE A 135 -0.91 -15.98 1.47
CA PHE A 135 0.24 -15.64 0.65
C PHE A 135 0.01 -15.91 -0.85
N VAL A 136 -0.67 -17.01 -1.18
CA VAL A 136 -0.95 -17.37 -2.58
C VAL A 136 -1.92 -16.37 -3.20
N GLY A 137 -3.00 -16.02 -2.50
CA GLY A 137 -3.93 -14.99 -2.93
C GLY A 137 -3.26 -13.63 -3.12
N LEU A 138 -2.34 -13.25 -2.21
CA LEU A 138 -1.57 -12.01 -2.34
C LEU A 138 -0.67 -11.98 -3.57
N ILE A 139 0.06 -13.06 -3.85
CA ILE A 139 0.93 -13.16 -5.04
C ILE A 139 0.10 -13.08 -6.32
N LEU A 140 -1.06 -13.73 -6.36
CA LEU A 140 -1.96 -13.68 -7.50
C LEU A 140 -2.50 -12.26 -7.72
N VAL A 141 -2.95 -11.58 -6.66
CA VAL A 141 -3.41 -10.18 -6.75
C VAL A 141 -2.28 -9.25 -7.20
N ALA A 142 -1.06 -9.43 -6.67
CA ALA A 142 0.11 -8.66 -7.08
C ALA A 142 0.43 -8.91 -8.56
N THR A 143 0.37 -10.16 -9.02
CA THR A 143 0.62 -10.53 -10.42
C THR A 143 -0.42 -9.92 -11.36
N ILE A 144 -1.70 -9.94 -11.00
CA ILE A 144 -2.76 -9.28 -11.76
C ILE A 144 -2.48 -7.77 -11.84
N ALA A 145 -2.22 -7.11 -10.70
CA ALA A 145 -1.94 -5.68 -10.67
C ALA A 145 -0.71 -5.30 -11.52
N THR A 146 0.39 -6.05 -11.40
CA THR A 146 1.62 -5.82 -12.17
C THR A 146 1.40 -6.03 -13.66
N THR A 147 0.74 -7.12 -14.08
CA THR A 147 0.50 -7.40 -15.50
C THR A 147 -0.45 -6.39 -16.14
N VAL A 148 -1.50 -5.97 -15.44
CA VAL A 148 -2.40 -4.88 -15.89
C VAL A 148 -1.63 -3.57 -16.02
N MET A 149 -0.81 -3.21 -15.03
CA MET A 149 0.00 -1.99 -15.08
C MET A 149 1.01 -2.01 -16.23
N LEU A 150 1.67 -3.15 -16.48
CA LEU A 150 2.59 -3.31 -17.61
C LEU A 150 1.88 -3.24 -18.96
N PHE A 151 0.65 -3.75 -19.06
CA PHE A 151 -0.19 -3.58 -20.24
C PHE A 151 -0.53 -2.11 -20.50
N ILE A 152 -1.02 -1.38 -19.50
CA ILE A 152 -1.34 0.05 -19.64
C ILE A 152 -0.10 0.86 -20.02
N THR A 153 1.06 0.51 -19.46
CA THR A 153 2.31 1.24 -19.70
C THR A 153 2.89 0.99 -21.09
N ASN A 154 2.88 -0.26 -21.57
CA ASN A 154 3.57 -0.65 -22.81
C ASN A 154 2.64 -0.98 -23.98
N PHE A 155 1.32 -1.02 -23.74
CA PHE A 155 0.29 -1.44 -24.70
C PHE A 155 0.57 -2.78 -25.41
N ASN A 156 1.27 -3.71 -24.73
CA ASN A 156 1.62 -5.02 -25.28
C ASN A 156 0.58 -6.08 -24.85
N TRP A 157 -0.11 -6.65 -25.85
CA TRP A 157 -1.14 -7.68 -25.67
C TRP A 157 -0.68 -8.92 -24.89
N LEU A 158 0.61 -9.25 -24.86
CA LEU A 158 1.13 -10.34 -24.04
C LEU A 158 0.87 -10.12 -22.54
N TYR A 159 1.01 -8.88 -22.06
CA TYR A 159 0.70 -8.56 -20.67
C TYR A 159 -0.80 -8.64 -20.38
N MET A 160 -1.64 -8.34 -21.37
CA MET A 160 -3.10 -8.51 -21.24
C MET A 160 -3.48 -9.99 -21.13
N ILE A 161 -2.88 -10.85 -21.97
CA ILE A 161 -3.07 -12.30 -21.89
C ILE A 161 -2.61 -12.83 -20.54
N GLY A 162 -1.43 -12.38 -20.06
CA GLY A 162 -0.92 -12.71 -18.73
C GLY A 162 -1.87 -12.30 -17.61
N ALA A 163 -2.45 -11.10 -17.68
CA ALA A 163 -3.44 -10.61 -16.72
C ALA A 163 -4.70 -11.48 -16.73
N LEU A 164 -5.23 -11.82 -17.91
CA LEU A 164 -6.41 -12.69 -18.04
C LEU A 164 -6.15 -14.08 -17.45
N ILE A 165 -4.99 -14.69 -17.72
CA ILE A 165 -4.60 -15.97 -17.14
C ILE A 165 -4.54 -15.87 -15.61
N ALA A 166 -3.88 -14.83 -15.07
CA ALA A 166 -3.77 -14.63 -13.63
C ALA A 166 -5.15 -14.44 -12.96
N ILE A 167 -6.08 -13.73 -13.61
CA ILE A 167 -7.47 -13.57 -13.15
C ILE A 167 -8.19 -14.94 -13.12
N ILE A 168 -8.05 -15.75 -14.17
CA ILE A 168 -8.66 -17.09 -14.21
C ILE A 168 -8.09 -17.96 -13.09
N VAL A 169 -6.77 -17.99 -12.92
CA VAL A 169 -6.10 -18.75 -11.84
C VAL A 169 -6.59 -18.28 -10.47
N PHE A 170 -6.71 -16.97 -10.25
CA PHE A 170 -7.26 -16.41 -9.01
C PHE A 170 -8.72 -16.82 -8.78
N ALA A 171 -9.55 -16.79 -9.82
CA ALA A 171 -10.96 -17.20 -9.76
C ALA A 171 -11.15 -18.70 -9.49
N LEU A 172 -10.19 -19.54 -9.88
CA LEU A 172 -10.16 -20.96 -9.53
C LEU A 172 -9.64 -21.16 -8.10
N TYR A 173 -8.58 -20.44 -7.71
CA TYR A 173 -7.99 -20.50 -6.37
C TYR A 173 -9.00 -20.14 -5.28
N ILE A 174 -9.73 -19.04 -5.46
CA ILE A 174 -10.71 -18.53 -4.47
C ILE A 174 -11.88 -19.50 -4.23
N LYS A 175 -12.15 -20.43 -5.18
CA LYS A 175 -13.21 -21.44 -5.01
C LYS A 175 -12.81 -22.53 -4.01
N ASN A 176 -11.52 -22.82 -3.90
CA ASN A 176 -11.00 -23.97 -3.14
C ASN A 176 -10.26 -23.55 -1.87
N ALA A 177 -9.87 -22.28 -1.75
CA ALA A 177 -9.16 -21.77 -0.59
C ALA A 177 -10.05 -21.79 0.68
N GLN A 178 -9.50 -22.30 1.79
CA GLN A 178 -10.22 -22.40 3.06
C GLN A 178 -10.36 -21.05 3.79
N ARG A 179 -9.39 -20.15 3.61
CA ARG A 179 -9.36 -18.80 4.20
C ARG A 179 -8.79 -17.79 3.19
N PRO A 180 -9.49 -17.53 2.08
CA PRO A 180 -8.99 -16.64 1.05
C PRO A 180 -8.96 -15.19 1.53
N LEU A 181 -8.00 -14.41 1.02
CA LEU A 181 -7.90 -12.97 1.29
C LEU A 181 -9.18 -12.22 0.92
N VAL A 182 -9.81 -12.62 -0.19
CA VAL A 182 -11.11 -12.11 -0.63
C VAL A 182 -12.13 -13.23 -0.50
N ASN A 183 -13.22 -12.98 0.22
CA ASN A 183 -14.30 -13.98 0.32
C ASN A 183 -15.13 -13.99 -0.97
N LYS A 184 -15.48 -15.18 -1.47
CA LYS A 184 -16.34 -15.37 -2.65
C LYS A 184 -17.70 -14.65 -2.52
N SER A 185 -18.20 -14.49 -1.29
CA SER A 185 -19.44 -13.77 -1.01
C SER A 185 -19.43 -12.31 -1.50
N PHE A 186 -18.27 -11.66 -1.55
CA PHE A 186 -18.15 -10.29 -2.09
C PHE A 186 -18.52 -10.22 -3.57
N PHE A 187 -18.09 -11.20 -4.37
CA PHE A 187 -18.39 -11.24 -5.81
C PHE A 187 -19.83 -11.66 -6.13
N GLN A 188 -20.52 -12.30 -5.19
CA GLN A 188 -21.93 -12.67 -5.34
C GLN A 188 -22.87 -11.48 -5.09
N ASN A 189 -22.41 -10.46 -4.36
CA ASN A 189 -23.17 -9.25 -4.11
C ASN A 189 -23.12 -8.35 -5.36
N LYS A 190 -24.16 -8.42 -6.20
CA LYS A 190 -24.27 -7.64 -7.45
C LYS A 190 -24.06 -6.14 -7.25
N ARG A 191 -24.59 -5.56 -6.16
CA ARG A 191 -24.42 -4.12 -5.86
C ARG A 191 -22.97 -3.77 -5.60
N TYR A 192 -22.28 -4.61 -4.83
CA TYR A 192 -20.87 -4.44 -4.51
C TYR A 192 -19.99 -4.64 -5.76
N ALA A 193 -20.26 -5.67 -6.56
CA ALA A 193 -19.55 -5.92 -7.81
C ALA A 193 -19.72 -4.78 -8.83
N SER A 194 -20.95 -4.25 -8.98
CA SER A 194 -21.19 -3.09 -9.84
C SER A 194 -20.48 -1.84 -9.33
N PHE A 195 -20.46 -1.61 -8.01
CA PHE A 195 -19.73 -0.49 -7.42
C PHE A 195 -18.23 -0.59 -7.70
N LEU A 196 -17.62 -1.77 -7.52
CA LEU A 196 -16.22 -2.00 -7.85
C LEU A 196 -15.92 -1.75 -9.33
N PHE A 197 -16.82 -2.16 -10.23
CA PHE A 197 -16.67 -1.90 -11.66
C PHE A 197 -16.70 -0.40 -11.97
N ILE A 198 -17.63 0.35 -11.36
CA ILE A 198 -17.72 1.81 -11.53
C ILE A 198 -16.47 2.51 -11.01
N VAL A 199 -15.87 2.06 -9.90
CA VAL A 199 -14.63 2.65 -9.36
C VAL A 199 -13.42 2.35 -10.26
N PHE A 200 -13.45 1.24 -10.99
CA PHE A 200 -12.37 0.84 -11.88
C PHE A 200 -12.39 1.57 -13.24
N VAL A 201 -13.57 1.90 -13.74
CA VAL A 201 -13.78 2.63 -15.01
C VAL A 201 -13.61 4.14 -14.78
#